data_AF-A0A914N0W2-F1
#
_entry.id   AF-A0A914N0W2-F1
#
_cell.length_a   1.000
_cell.length_b   1.000
_cell.length_c   1.000
_cell.angle_alpha   90.00
_cell.angle_beta   90.00
_cell.angle_gamma   90.00
#
_symmetry.space_group_name_H-M   'P 1'
#
loop_
_entity.id
_entity.type
_entity.pdbx_description
1 polymer ?
#
loop_
_entity_poly.entity_id
_entity_poly.type
_entity_poly.pdbx_seq_one_letter_code
_entity_poly.pdbx_strand_id
1 'polypeptide(L)'
;MVATEQQNVDDTSGYQNHLTYSIALCHYQMRNFPQALSMISEIIDRAVKDHPELGIGMAAEEANGGAQLRSVGNTFQLNESAVIEACNLKFAIEYQMKNVDAAAEALLDMPARAEEELDPVTLHNQALIGVETNLADSFSKLQYLLGHNPFPPETFANLLLLYCKYEYYDLAADVLAENAHLTYKMLSQYQFDYLDALITLQSSESDAYTKFDSLSNSKLVELRKRHQHLQEIRENDGGITTKTNIDVRSLQQAIDSVEQTMEEFLPSLLSQAKLLWDKSQWSLIEKLFRRSAEFCSGNDIWKLNLAHVLFMQEKFKEASDCYAPLVRANFDKMLEVSAIVLANLCVCYIMTNSNEEAEEIMKRVEREENVNTDKKSFHLSIIIIIGTLYCAKSNYEFGISRIVRALEPCERKLGVDTWFYSKRCLTSMMENIAKCVIVIRDDVLIECLQFLEACEAHGHEIPTEANLFAVRPGEIVRMVSHEARLLRALLLQLMDY
;
A
#
# COMPACT_ATOMS: atom_id res chain seq x y z
N MET A 1 15.09 63.34 -26.65
CA MET A 1 15.33 63.44 -25.20
C MET A 1 13.98 63.45 -24.52
N VAL A 2 13.52 62.51 -23.70
CA VAL A 2 13.91 61.20 -23.17
C VAL A 2 12.56 60.66 -22.64
N ALA A 3 11.89 59.70 -23.28
CA ALA A 3 11.84 58.28 -22.91
C ALA A 3 12.13 57.94 -21.44
N THR A 4 11.12 58.11 -20.58
CA THR A 4 10.97 57.58 -19.20
C THR A 4 9.49 57.84 -18.89
N GLU A 5 8.60 56.87 -18.61
CA GLU A 5 8.70 55.66 -17.80
C GLU A 5 7.78 54.57 -18.40
N GLN A 6 8.37 53.44 -18.80
CA GLN A 6 7.68 52.16 -19.06
C GLN A 6 8.38 51.07 -18.23
N GLN A 7 8.62 51.35 -16.96
CA GLN A 7 9.09 50.38 -15.97
C GLN A 7 8.20 50.55 -14.75
N ASN A 8 7.13 49.74 -14.65
CA ASN A 8 6.38 49.45 -13.42
C ASN A 8 5.26 48.40 -13.66
N VAL A 9 5.44 47.44 -14.57
CA VAL A 9 4.44 46.37 -14.80
C VAL A 9 4.96 44.98 -14.39
N ASP A 10 6.27 44.77 -14.29
CA ASP A 10 6.83 43.45 -13.94
C ASP A 10 6.78 43.11 -12.44
N ASP A 11 6.86 44.09 -11.53
CA ASP A 11 6.80 43.78 -10.08
C ASP A 11 5.40 43.34 -9.61
N THR A 12 4.35 43.57 -10.40
CA THR A 12 2.97 43.22 -10.00
C THR A 12 2.62 41.75 -10.23
N SER A 13 3.26 41.07 -11.19
CA SER A 13 2.94 39.67 -11.53
C SER A 13 3.47 38.68 -10.48
N GLY A 14 4.70 38.86 -10.00
CA GLY A 14 5.30 38.02 -8.95
C GLY A 14 4.51 38.09 -7.63
N TYR A 15 4.11 39.29 -7.20
CA TYR A 15 3.24 39.47 -6.03
C TYR A 15 1.86 38.84 -6.20
N GLN A 16 1.33 38.83 -7.43
CA GLN A 16 0.05 38.18 -7.73
C GLN A 16 0.15 36.65 -7.66
N ASN A 17 1.28 36.05 -8.04
CA ASN A 17 1.47 34.60 -7.96
C ASN A 17 1.61 34.10 -6.52
N HIS A 18 2.44 34.76 -5.69
CA HIS A 18 2.53 34.43 -4.27
C HIS A 18 1.22 34.65 -3.50
N LEU A 19 0.42 35.67 -3.87
CA LEU A 19 -0.91 35.87 -3.30
C LEU A 19 -1.87 34.76 -3.71
N THR A 20 -1.86 34.38 -4.99
CA THR A 20 -2.67 33.27 -5.53
C THR A 20 -2.31 31.97 -4.82
N TYR A 21 -1.02 31.70 -4.60
CA TYR A 21 -0.54 30.57 -3.83
C TYR A 21 -1.03 30.61 -2.38
N SER A 22 -0.93 31.76 -1.72
CA SER A 22 -1.40 31.92 -0.33
C SER A 22 -2.90 31.65 -0.20
N ILE A 23 -3.71 32.08 -1.18
CA ILE A 23 -5.14 31.78 -1.20
C ILE A 23 -5.38 30.29 -1.48
N ALA A 24 -4.64 29.68 -2.41
CA ALA A 24 -4.71 28.25 -2.66
C ALA A 24 -4.37 27.42 -1.41
N LEU A 25 -3.36 27.86 -0.64
CA LEU A 25 -2.98 27.25 0.63
C LEU A 25 -4.11 27.35 1.68
N CYS A 26 -4.82 28.47 1.74
CA CYS A 26 -6.02 28.59 2.59
C CYS A 26 -7.12 27.61 2.16
N HIS A 27 -7.36 27.44 0.85
CA HIS A 27 -8.32 26.46 0.33
C HIS A 27 -7.90 25.02 0.64
N TYR A 28 -6.60 24.72 0.57
CA TYR A 28 -6.02 23.44 0.98
C TYR A 28 -6.25 23.16 2.47
N GLN A 29 -5.96 24.12 3.35
CA GLN A 29 -6.21 23.99 4.79
C GLN A 29 -7.70 23.80 5.11
N MET A 30 -8.60 24.31 4.25
CA MET A 30 -10.04 24.11 4.34
C MET A 30 -10.53 22.82 3.66
N ARG A 31 -9.64 21.93 3.20
CA ARG A 31 -9.93 20.69 2.46
C ARG A 31 -10.74 20.90 1.17
N ASN A 32 -10.70 22.10 0.58
CA ASN A 32 -11.35 22.39 -0.70
C ASN A 32 -10.36 22.22 -1.86
N PHE A 33 -10.06 20.95 -2.16
CA PHE A 33 -9.05 20.58 -3.17
C PHE A 33 -9.36 21.07 -4.59
N PRO A 34 -10.60 21.02 -5.11
CA PRO A 34 -10.88 21.45 -6.49
C PRO A 34 -10.54 22.93 -6.74
N GLN A 35 -10.85 23.79 -5.77
CA GLN A 35 -10.54 25.22 -5.88
C GLN A 35 -9.03 25.46 -5.75
N ALA A 36 -8.35 24.76 -4.83
CA ALA A 36 -6.91 24.86 -4.70
C ALA A 36 -6.18 24.43 -5.99
N LEU A 37 -6.56 23.29 -6.59
CA LEU A 37 -5.99 22.78 -7.84
C LEU A 37 -6.22 23.72 -9.03
N SER A 38 -7.40 24.36 -9.11
CA SER A 38 -7.70 25.37 -10.13
C SER A 38 -6.74 26.57 -10.03
N MET A 39 -6.50 27.06 -8.82
CA MET A 39 -5.59 28.19 -8.58
C MET A 39 -4.12 27.82 -8.80
N ILE A 40 -3.72 26.60 -8.45
CA ILE A 40 -2.38 26.06 -8.72
C ILE A 40 -2.14 25.96 -10.23
N SER A 41 -3.12 25.44 -10.97
CA SER A 41 -3.03 25.31 -12.43
C SER A 41 -2.89 26.70 -13.08
N GLU A 42 -3.59 27.71 -12.57
CA GLU A 42 -3.46 29.08 -13.04
C GLU A 42 -2.05 29.66 -12.82
N ILE A 43 -1.40 29.36 -11.69
CA ILE A 43 -0.01 29.77 -11.42
C ILE A 43 0.94 29.10 -12.42
N ILE A 44 0.80 27.78 -12.63
CA ILE A 44 1.63 27.01 -13.55
C ILE A 44 1.47 27.52 -14.99
N ASP A 45 0.23 27.74 -15.44
CA ASP A 45 -0.06 28.25 -16.79
C ASP A 45 0.50 29.65 -17.04
N ARG A 46 0.49 30.52 -16.02
CA ARG A 46 1.13 31.84 -16.11
C ARG A 46 2.64 31.69 -16.21
N ALA A 47 3.24 30.88 -15.36
CA ALA A 47 4.69 30.68 -15.36
C ALA A 47 5.21 30.07 -16.68
N VAL A 48 4.47 29.14 -17.30
CA VAL A 48 4.81 28.58 -18.61
C VAL A 48 4.76 29.64 -19.72
N LYS A 49 3.84 30.62 -19.62
CA LYS A 49 3.70 31.71 -20.61
C LYS A 49 4.72 32.81 -20.41
N ASP A 50 4.95 33.20 -19.15
CA ASP A 50 5.78 34.35 -18.80
C ASP A 50 7.28 33.99 -18.76
N HIS A 51 7.60 32.73 -18.42
CA HIS A 51 8.97 32.23 -18.27
C HIS A 51 9.21 30.87 -18.96
N PRO A 52 9.14 30.80 -20.31
CA PRO A 52 9.41 29.56 -21.06
C PRO A 52 10.84 29.03 -20.85
N GLU A 53 11.78 29.86 -20.41
CA GLU A 53 13.16 29.49 -20.09
C GLU A 53 13.30 28.54 -18.89
N LEU A 54 12.29 28.44 -18.02
CA LEU A 54 12.33 27.57 -16.83
C LEU A 54 12.08 26.08 -17.17
N GLY A 55 11.64 25.76 -18.39
CA GLY A 55 11.48 24.38 -18.85
C GLY A 55 10.48 23.53 -18.05
N ILE A 56 9.43 24.16 -17.48
CA ILE A 56 8.37 23.50 -16.71
C ILE A 56 7.72 22.39 -17.56
N GLY A 57 7.61 21.19 -17.02
CA GLY A 57 7.05 20.02 -17.73
C GLY A 57 7.99 19.35 -18.75
N MET A 58 9.17 19.90 -19.04
CA MET A 58 10.12 19.29 -19.98
C MET A 58 10.95 18.16 -19.35
N ALA A 59 11.01 18.06 -18.03
CA ALA A 59 11.70 16.96 -17.34
C ALA A 59 11.00 15.60 -17.53
N ALA A 60 9.69 15.60 -17.83
CA ALA A 60 8.98 14.40 -18.27
C ALA A 60 9.45 13.92 -19.66
N GLU A 61 9.91 14.82 -20.53
CA GLU A 61 10.50 14.46 -21.83
C GLU A 61 11.92 13.90 -21.66
N GLU A 62 12.70 14.40 -20.69
CA GLU A 62 14.01 13.85 -20.32
C GLU A 62 13.91 12.42 -19.79
N ALA A 63 12.98 12.15 -18.88
CA ALA A 63 12.74 10.81 -18.33
C ALA A 63 12.35 9.77 -19.41
N ASN A 64 11.78 10.24 -20.53
CA ASN A 64 11.39 9.43 -21.68
C ASN A 64 12.46 9.38 -22.81
N GLY A 65 13.71 9.74 -22.51
CA GLY A 65 14.84 9.66 -23.45
C GLY A 65 15.16 10.96 -24.20
N GLY A 66 14.67 12.10 -23.70
CA GLY A 66 14.99 13.45 -24.19
C GLY A 66 16.40 13.94 -23.80
N ALA A 67 16.72 15.17 -24.22
CA ALA A 67 18.01 15.79 -23.91
C ALA A 67 18.11 16.14 -22.41
N GLN A 68 19.26 15.85 -21.80
CA GLN A 68 19.53 16.13 -20.38
C GLN A 68 19.37 17.63 -20.09
N LEU A 69 18.38 18.00 -19.27
CA LEU A 69 18.11 19.40 -18.98
C LEU A 69 19.20 19.94 -18.04
N ARG A 70 19.69 21.13 -18.36
CA ARG A 70 20.66 21.82 -17.49
C ARG A 70 19.91 22.40 -16.30
N SER A 71 20.49 22.29 -15.11
CA SER A 71 19.91 22.92 -13.91
C SER A 71 19.65 24.40 -14.14
N VAL A 72 18.41 24.81 -13.84
CA VAL A 72 17.96 26.21 -13.86
C VAL A 72 18.51 26.97 -12.66
N GLY A 73 18.83 26.27 -11.56
CA GLY A 73 19.26 26.85 -10.29
C GLY A 73 18.16 27.65 -9.57
N ASN A 74 18.47 28.15 -8.37
CA ASN A 74 17.54 28.97 -7.58
C ASN A 74 17.61 30.44 -8.01
N THR A 75 17.08 30.75 -9.19
CA THR A 75 17.05 32.10 -9.75
C THR A 75 15.94 32.94 -9.12
N PHE A 76 16.09 34.28 -9.20
CA PHE A 76 15.06 35.21 -8.74
C PHE A 76 13.74 35.04 -9.51
N GLN A 77 13.81 34.81 -10.84
CA GLN A 77 12.65 34.55 -11.69
C GLN A 77 11.90 33.28 -11.27
N LEU A 78 12.63 32.22 -10.90
CA LEU A 78 12.00 31.00 -10.38
C LEU A 78 11.22 31.28 -9.10
N ASN A 79 11.77 32.08 -8.18
CA ASN A 79 11.09 32.45 -6.94
C ASN A 79 9.84 33.29 -7.21
N GLU A 80 9.92 34.33 -8.03
CA GLU A 80 8.75 35.18 -8.37
C GLU A 80 7.62 34.41 -9.07
N SER A 81 7.96 33.35 -9.81
CA SER A 81 6.97 32.51 -10.47
C SER A 81 6.09 31.72 -9.48
N ALA A 82 6.55 31.50 -8.25
CA ALA A 82 5.91 30.66 -7.22
C ALA A 82 5.56 29.21 -7.69
N VAL A 83 6.24 28.72 -8.74
CA VAL A 83 5.96 27.41 -9.36
C VAL A 83 6.37 26.27 -8.44
N ILE A 84 7.49 26.41 -7.73
CA ILE A 84 7.98 25.37 -6.83
C ILE A 84 6.97 25.14 -5.69
N GLU A 85 6.47 26.23 -5.11
CA GLU A 85 5.45 26.19 -4.07
C GLU A 85 4.13 25.62 -4.61
N ALA A 86 3.71 26.04 -5.81
CA ALA A 86 2.50 25.54 -6.46
C ALA A 86 2.57 24.03 -6.75
N CYS A 87 3.69 23.54 -7.30
CA CYS A 87 3.91 22.12 -7.58
C CYS A 87 4.03 21.29 -6.30
N ASN A 88 4.67 21.80 -5.24
CA ASN A 88 4.71 21.14 -3.94
C ASN A 88 3.32 21.05 -3.30
N LEU A 89 2.47 22.06 -3.47
CA LEU A 89 1.09 22.01 -3.00
C LEU A 89 0.23 21.06 -3.85
N LYS A 90 0.45 21.01 -5.17
CA LYS A 90 -0.15 20.01 -6.07
C LYS A 90 0.20 18.60 -5.61
N PHE A 91 1.49 18.34 -5.34
CA PHE A 91 1.96 17.09 -4.78
C PHE A 91 1.24 16.74 -3.48
N ALA A 92 1.19 17.68 -2.52
CA ALA A 92 0.55 17.43 -1.23
C ALA A 92 -0.94 17.07 -1.36
N ILE A 93 -1.67 17.76 -2.24
CA ILE A 93 -3.09 17.48 -2.51
C ILE A 93 -3.27 16.10 -3.13
N GLU A 94 -2.55 15.79 -4.22
CA GLU A 94 -2.68 14.52 -4.92
C GLU A 94 -2.23 13.34 -4.05
N TYR A 95 -1.16 13.52 -3.27
CA TYR A 95 -0.68 12.52 -2.33
C TYR A 95 -1.70 12.26 -1.21
N GLN A 96 -2.34 13.32 -0.67
CA GLN A 96 -3.42 13.18 0.31
C GLN A 96 -4.66 12.49 -0.28
N MET A 97 -4.95 12.74 -1.56
CA MET A 97 -6.03 12.07 -2.30
C MET A 97 -5.70 10.63 -2.72
N LYS A 98 -4.49 10.13 -2.39
CA LYS A 98 -3.96 8.80 -2.73
C LYS A 98 -3.69 8.59 -4.22
N ASN A 99 -3.55 9.66 -4.99
CA ASN A 99 -3.15 9.62 -6.40
C ASN A 99 -1.62 9.70 -6.51
N VAL A 100 -0.94 8.60 -6.21
CA VAL A 100 0.54 8.56 -6.15
C VAL A 100 1.17 8.91 -7.51
N ASP A 101 0.58 8.45 -8.61
CA ASP A 101 1.09 8.73 -9.97
C ASP A 101 1.00 10.22 -10.31
N ALA A 102 -0.14 10.87 -10.02
CA ALA A 102 -0.33 12.30 -10.25
C ALA A 102 0.55 13.15 -9.32
N ALA A 103 0.80 12.67 -8.10
CA ALA A 103 1.75 13.30 -7.19
C ALA A 103 3.18 13.22 -7.74
N ALA A 104 3.60 12.05 -8.24
CA ALA A 104 4.91 11.89 -8.88
C ALA A 104 5.05 12.81 -10.12
N GLU A 105 4.02 12.88 -10.96
CA GLU A 105 3.97 13.80 -12.11
C GLU A 105 4.13 15.26 -11.68
N ALA A 106 3.47 15.68 -10.59
CA ALA A 106 3.60 17.05 -10.08
C ALA A 106 5.04 17.43 -9.66
N LEU A 107 5.86 16.47 -9.22
CA LEU A 107 7.28 16.69 -8.93
C LEU A 107 8.12 16.68 -10.20
N LEU A 108 7.77 15.84 -11.19
CA LEU A 108 8.42 15.81 -12.50
C LEU A 108 8.13 17.06 -13.33
N ASP A 109 6.98 17.70 -13.14
CA ASP A 109 6.62 18.96 -13.80
C ASP A 109 7.51 20.13 -13.34
N MET A 110 8.21 20.00 -12.20
CA MET A 110 9.05 21.08 -11.67
C MET A 110 10.25 21.37 -12.58
N PRO A 111 10.70 22.64 -12.64
CA PRO A 111 11.96 23.01 -13.29
C PRO A 111 13.15 22.16 -12.81
N ALA A 112 13.96 21.69 -13.75
CA ALA A 112 15.13 20.86 -13.47
C ALA A 112 16.13 21.62 -12.58
N ARG A 113 16.39 21.07 -11.39
CA ARG A 113 17.36 21.58 -10.41
C ARG A 113 18.29 20.46 -9.96
N ALA A 114 19.53 20.80 -9.61
CA ALA A 114 20.42 19.83 -8.98
C ALA A 114 19.93 19.50 -7.57
N GLU A 115 20.24 18.30 -7.08
CA GLU A 115 19.79 17.84 -5.77
C GLU A 115 20.26 18.75 -4.61
N GLU A 116 21.48 19.30 -4.73
CA GLU A 116 22.06 20.25 -3.78
C GLU A 116 21.31 21.60 -3.71
N GLU A 117 20.55 21.92 -4.76
CA GLU A 117 19.81 23.18 -4.91
C GLU A 117 18.34 23.03 -4.50
N LEU A 118 17.90 21.82 -4.15
CA LEU A 118 16.52 21.58 -3.74
C LEU A 118 16.23 22.20 -2.38
N ASP A 119 15.06 22.83 -2.30
CA ASP A 119 14.53 23.32 -1.04
C ASP A 119 14.09 22.15 -0.14
N PRO A 120 14.04 22.35 1.19
CA PRO A 120 13.72 21.29 2.14
C PRO A 120 12.35 20.63 1.91
N VAL A 121 11.37 21.36 1.37
CA VAL A 121 10.01 20.84 1.11
C VAL A 121 10.02 19.93 -0.11
N THR A 122 10.63 20.36 -1.21
CA THR A 122 10.78 19.53 -2.41
C THR A 122 11.58 18.26 -2.10
N LEU A 123 12.68 18.37 -1.33
CA LEU A 123 13.48 17.21 -0.94
C LEU A 123 12.69 16.23 -0.06
N HIS A 124 11.86 16.73 0.86
CA HIS A 124 10.97 15.92 1.68
C HIS A 124 9.95 15.15 0.81
N ASN A 125 9.28 15.85 -0.12
CA ASN A 125 8.27 15.26 -0.99
C ASN A 125 8.88 14.22 -1.95
N GLN A 126 10.08 14.49 -2.49
CA GLN A 126 10.84 13.50 -3.27
C GLN A 126 11.22 12.27 -2.44
N ALA A 127 11.60 12.45 -1.17
CA ALA A 127 11.90 11.32 -0.31
C ALA A 127 10.65 10.45 -0.07
N LEU A 128 9.46 11.05 0.09
CA LEU A 128 8.20 10.31 0.28
C LEU A 128 7.80 9.50 -0.96
N ILE A 129 7.89 10.07 -2.17
CA ILE A 129 7.54 9.34 -3.40
C ILE A 129 8.57 8.24 -3.71
N GLY A 130 9.84 8.48 -3.36
CA GLY A 130 10.95 7.56 -3.57
C GLY A 130 10.94 6.32 -2.68
N VAL A 131 10.08 6.25 -1.65
CA VAL A 131 10.10 5.15 -0.67
C VAL A 131 9.89 3.79 -1.32
N GLU A 132 9.05 3.70 -2.36
CA GLU A 132 8.77 2.43 -3.05
C GLU A 132 9.85 2.06 -4.07
N THR A 133 10.60 3.03 -4.59
CA THR A 133 11.63 2.81 -5.62
C THR A 133 13.01 2.60 -5.01
N ASN A 134 13.41 3.43 -4.04
CA ASN A 134 14.69 3.35 -3.36
C ASN A 134 14.60 3.81 -1.89
N LEU A 135 14.37 2.84 -1.01
CA LEU A 135 14.21 3.07 0.42
C LEU A 135 15.44 3.73 1.09
N ALA A 136 16.65 3.32 0.69
CA ALA A 136 17.88 3.80 1.32
C ALA A 136 18.13 5.29 1.01
N ASP A 137 17.89 5.69 -0.22
CA ASP A 137 17.98 7.09 -0.65
C ASP A 137 16.96 7.96 0.09
N SER A 138 15.69 7.53 0.15
CA SER A 138 14.63 8.22 0.90
C SER A 138 14.97 8.43 2.37
N PHE A 139 15.53 7.42 3.05
CA PHE A 139 15.95 7.57 4.45
C PHE A 139 17.10 8.55 4.62
N SER A 140 18.10 8.51 3.73
CA SER A 140 19.22 9.44 3.78
C SER A 140 18.77 10.90 3.65
N LYS A 141 17.81 11.17 2.75
CA LYS A 141 17.20 12.49 2.53
C LYS A 141 16.45 13.00 3.76
N LEU A 142 15.60 12.16 4.36
CA LEU A 142 14.85 12.54 5.56
C LEU A 142 15.75 12.74 6.78
N GLN A 143 16.80 11.92 6.93
CA GLN A 143 17.76 12.07 8.01
C GLN A 143 18.62 13.33 7.82
N TYR A 144 19.02 13.64 6.58
CA TYR A 144 19.68 14.89 6.23
C TYR A 144 18.81 16.10 6.61
N LEU A 145 17.53 16.09 6.23
CA LEU A 145 16.59 17.15 6.62
C LEU A 145 16.47 17.32 8.13
N LEU A 146 16.42 16.23 8.90
CA LEU A 146 16.34 16.32 10.36
C LEU A 146 17.60 16.94 10.99
N GLY A 147 18.77 16.74 10.37
CA GLY A 147 20.04 17.35 10.80
C GLY A 147 20.18 18.84 10.43
N HIS A 148 19.40 19.33 9.47
CA HIS A 148 19.52 20.68 8.91
C HIS A 148 18.25 21.53 9.12
N ASN A 149 18.32 22.51 10.02
CA ASN A 149 17.23 23.45 10.28
C ASN A 149 17.35 24.67 9.34
N PRO A 150 16.27 25.13 8.66
CA PRO A 150 14.87 24.69 8.75
C PRO A 150 14.51 23.48 7.88
N PHE A 151 13.66 22.61 8.43
CA PHE A 151 13.07 21.46 7.73
C PHE A 151 11.55 21.42 7.92
N PRO A 152 10.80 20.75 7.03
CA PRO A 152 9.34 20.61 7.16
C PRO A 152 8.97 19.86 8.45
N PRO A 153 8.02 20.34 9.26
CA PRO A 153 7.69 19.73 10.56
C PRO A 153 7.25 18.25 10.43
N GLU A 154 6.67 17.88 9.29
CA GLU A 154 6.25 16.52 8.96
C GLU A 154 7.42 15.53 8.82
N THR A 155 8.65 16.02 8.57
CA THR A 155 9.86 15.20 8.40
C THR A 155 10.08 14.27 9.59
N PHE A 156 9.92 14.78 10.81
CA PHE A 156 10.17 14.00 12.02
C PHE A 156 9.14 12.86 12.17
N ALA A 157 7.85 13.16 12.00
CA ALA A 157 6.79 12.16 12.09
C ALA A 157 6.90 11.11 10.97
N ASN A 158 7.12 11.56 9.73
CA ASN A 158 7.20 10.68 8.56
C ASN A 158 8.40 9.74 8.64
N LEU A 159 9.56 10.23 9.08
CA LEU A 159 10.74 9.38 9.27
C LEU A 159 10.49 8.25 10.29
N LEU A 160 9.92 8.59 11.44
CA LEU A 160 9.61 7.61 12.49
C LEU A 160 8.56 6.58 12.02
N LEU A 161 7.50 7.04 11.35
CA LEU A 161 6.47 6.17 10.80
C LEU A 161 7.02 5.23 9.72
N LEU A 162 7.91 5.73 8.86
CA LEU A 162 8.55 4.90 7.84
C LEU A 162 9.51 3.88 8.45
N TYR A 163 10.30 4.25 9.46
CA TYR A 163 11.12 3.26 10.17
C TYR A 163 10.26 2.16 10.80
N CYS A 164 9.17 2.52 11.47
CA CYS A 164 8.24 1.53 12.01
C CYS A 164 7.55 0.68 10.92
N LYS A 165 7.24 1.25 9.75
CA LYS A 165 6.63 0.53 8.61
C LYS A 165 7.54 -0.58 8.07
N TYR A 166 8.85 -0.32 8.02
CA TYR A 166 9.86 -1.28 7.55
C TYR A 166 10.56 -2.02 8.71
N GLU A 167 9.97 -1.98 9.90
CA GLU A 167 10.42 -2.75 11.09
C GLU A 167 11.81 -2.36 11.64
N TYR A 168 12.29 -1.15 11.32
CA TYR A 168 13.50 -0.54 11.90
C TYR A 168 13.23 0.12 13.26
N TYR A 169 12.74 -0.67 14.22
CA TYR A 169 12.30 -0.17 15.54
C TYR A 169 13.44 0.45 16.37
N ASP A 170 14.65 -0.12 16.32
CA ASP A 170 15.83 0.41 17.03
C ASP A 170 16.17 1.84 16.56
N LEU A 171 16.23 2.05 15.23
CA LEU A 171 16.50 3.37 14.65
C LEU A 171 15.40 4.37 14.98
N ALA A 172 14.13 3.94 14.98
CA ALA A 172 13.02 4.79 15.41
C ALA A 172 13.15 5.20 16.88
N ALA A 173 13.54 4.27 17.76
CA ALA A 173 13.77 4.54 19.18
C ALA A 173 14.93 5.52 19.41
N ASP A 174 16.05 5.32 18.72
CA ASP A 174 17.22 6.19 18.81
C ASP A 174 16.88 7.62 18.34
N VAL A 175 16.27 7.76 17.16
CA VAL A 175 15.88 9.08 16.63
C VAL A 175 14.88 9.78 17.54
N LEU A 176 13.92 9.06 18.12
CA LEU A 176 12.95 9.60 19.07
C LEU A 176 13.62 10.06 20.38
N ALA A 177 14.61 9.31 20.87
CA ALA A 177 15.35 9.62 22.09
C ALA A 177 16.29 10.82 21.91
N GLU A 178 17.06 10.86 20.81
CA GLU A 178 17.95 11.98 20.47
C GLU A 178 17.19 13.30 20.28
N ASN A 179 15.98 13.21 19.73
CA ASN A 179 15.15 14.36 19.39
C ASN A 179 13.95 14.55 20.34
N ALA A 180 14.08 14.16 21.61
CA ALA A 180 13.00 14.26 22.60
C ALA A 180 12.39 15.68 22.74
N HIS A 181 13.16 16.72 22.42
CA HIS A 181 12.72 18.12 22.42
C HIS A 181 11.76 18.46 21.26
N LEU A 182 11.84 17.73 20.13
CA LEU A 182 10.95 17.88 18.98
C LEU A 182 9.63 17.15 19.19
N THR A 183 9.63 16.07 19.96
CA THR A 183 8.46 15.23 20.25
C THR A 183 7.24 16.05 20.67
N TYR A 184 7.39 16.96 21.64
CA TYR A 184 6.27 17.79 22.13
C TYR A 184 5.81 18.88 21.15
N LYS A 185 6.63 19.23 20.16
CA LYS A 185 6.34 20.33 19.23
C LYS A 185 5.81 19.84 17.88
N MET A 186 6.31 18.70 17.41
CA MET A 186 6.13 18.21 16.04
C MET A 186 5.20 16.99 15.96
N LEU A 187 4.96 16.29 17.08
CA LEU A 187 4.05 15.15 17.13
C LEU A 187 2.77 15.50 17.88
N SER A 188 1.64 15.01 17.37
CA SER A 188 0.41 14.98 18.16
C SER A 188 0.52 13.94 19.28
N GLN A 189 -0.27 14.12 20.34
CA GLN A 189 -0.33 13.14 21.44
C GLN A 189 -0.62 11.73 20.94
N TYR A 190 -1.56 11.61 19.97
CA TYR A 190 -1.88 10.34 19.34
C TYR A 190 -0.68 9.75 18.59
N GLN A 191 0.03 10.54 17.79
CA GLN A 191 1.19 10.06 17.04
C GLN A 191 2.29 9.56 17.97
N PHE A 192 2.56 10.28 19.06
CA PHE A 192 3.50 9.85 20.08
C PHE A 192 3.09 8.52 20.73
N ASP A 193 1.85 8.43 21.23
CA ASP A 193 1.35 7.22 21.89
C ASP A 193 1.33 6.01 20.93
N TYR A 194 1.04 6.24 19.65
CA TYR A 194 1.06 5.21 18.62
C TYR A 194 2.49 4.72 18.30
N LEU A 195 3.44 5.65 18.13
CA LEU A 195 4.84 5.32 17.90
C LEU A 195 5.47 4.61 19.10
N ASP A 196 5.18 5.05 20.32
CA ASP A 196 5.61 4.41 21.55
C ASP A 196 5.06 2.96 21.64
N ALA A 197 3.80 2.73 21.28
CA ALA A 197 3.24 1.39 21.21
C ALA A 197 3.94 0.50 20.16
N LEU A 198 4.27 1.05 18.99
CA LEU A 198 5.02 0.34 17.94
C LEU A 198 6.45 0.00 18.37
N ILE A 199 7.18 0.93 18.98
CA ILE A 199 8.55 0.67 19.46
C ILE A 199 8.54 -0.34 20.61
N THR A 200 7.55 -0.26 21.51
CA THR A 200 7.39 -1.21 22.62
C THR A 200 7.19 -2.65 22.13
N LEU A 201 6.68 -2.84 20.91
CA LEU A 201 6.47 -4.17 20.32
C LEU A 201 7.74 -5.03 20.33
N GLN A 202 8.90 -4.42 20.11
CA GLN A 202 10.19 -5.12 20.10
C GLN A 202 10.58 -5.65 21.49
N SER A 203 10.20 -4.93 22.54
CA SER A 203 10.56 -5.28 23.93
C SER A 203 9.52 -6.16 24.60
N SER A 204 8.23 -5.86 24.41
CA SER A 204 7.12 -6.51 25.10
C SER A 204 5.82 -6.40 24.29
N GLU A 205 5.44 -7.50 23.66
CA GLU A 205 4.18 -7.59 22.92
C GLU A 205 2.94 -7.36 23.80
N SER A 206 2.97 -7.79 25.06
CA SER A 206 1.82 -7.63 25.98
C SER A 206 1.58 -6.17 26.35
N ASP A 207 2.65 -5.42 26.56
CA ASP A 207 2.56 -4.01 26.89
C ASP A 207 2.15 -3.19 25.66
N ALA A 208 2.72 -3.52 24.49
CA ALA A 208 2.31 -2.94 23.21
C ALA A 208 0.81 -3.17 22.94
N TYR A 209 0.29 -4.38 23.17
CA TYR A 209 -1.14 -4.68 23.04
C TYR A 209 -1.99 -3.82 23.97
N THR A 210 -1.58 -3.67 25.23
CA THR A 210 -2.30 -2.86 26.23
C THR A 210 -2.31 -1.38 25.83
N LYS A 211 -1.18 -0.85 25.33
CA LYS A 211 -1.09 0.52 24.80
C LYS A 211 -2.02 0.72 23.61
N PHE A 212 -2.02 -0.20 22.64
CA PHE A 212 -2.92 -0.10 21.50
C PHE A 212 -4.39 -0.21 21.90
N ASP A 213 -4.77 -1.10 22.83
CA ASP A 213 -6.17 -1.22 23.29
C ASP A 213 -6.64 0.06 23.96
N SER A 214 -5.81 0.68 24.81
CA SER A 214 -6.09 1.99 25.39
C SER A 214 -6.32 3.06 24.31
N LEU A 215 -5.43 3.13 23.32
CA LEU A 215 -5.50 4.09 22.21
C LEU A 215 -6.78 3.90 21.38
N SER A 216 -7.08 2.66 20.99
CA SER A 216 -8.26 2.31 20.20
C SER A 216 -9.56 2.56 20.95
N ASN A 217 -9.63 2.23 22.26
CA ASN A 217 -10.80 2.51 23.08
C ASN A 217 -11.04 4.02 23.22
N SER A 218 -9.98 4.80 23.44
CA SER A 218 -10.05 6.26 23.50
C SER A 218 -10.61 6.84 22.19
N LYS A 219 -10.06 6.42 21.05
CA LYS A 219 -10.48 6.88 19.72
C LYS A 219 -11.88 6.40 19.35
N LEU A 220 -12.30 5.21 19.77
CA LEU A 220 -13.67 4.73 19.57
C LEU A 220 -14.70 5.57 20.35
N VAL A 221 -14.37 5.97 21.57
CA VAL A 221 -15.22 6.87 22.37
C VAL A 221 -15.30 8.26 21.72
N GLU A 222 -14.18 8.77 21.22
CA GLU A 222 -14.14 10.04 20.48
C GLU A 222 -14.97 9.96 19.18
N LEU A 223 -14.86 8.87 18.43
CA LEU A 223 -15.60 8.63 17.20
C LEU A 223 -17.11 8.59 17.45
N ARG A 224 -17.55 7.92 18.52
CA ARG A 224 -18.96 7.92 18.96
C ARG A 224 -19.49 9.33 19.21
N LYS A 225 -18.73 10.16 19.93
CA LYS A 225 -19.11 11.55 20.23
C LYS A 225 -19.19 12.40 18.97
N ARG A 226 -18.19 12.31 18.09
CA ARG A 226 -18.16 13.07 16.82
C ARG A 226 -19.28 12.63 15.88
N HIS A 227 -19.59 11.32 15.84
CA HIS A 227 -20.68 10.80 15.04
C HIS A 227 -22.06 11.23 15.57
N GLN A 228 -22.27 11.25 16.88
CA GLN A 228 -23.48 11.81 17.49
C GLN A 228 -23.65 13.29 17.13
N HIS A 229 -22.58 14.08 17.23
CA HIS A 229 -22.62 15.48 16.84
C HIS A 229 -22.96 15.69 15.35
N LEU A 230 -22.43 14.84 14.47
CA LEU A 230 -22.80 14.85 13.05
C LEU A 230 -24.29 14.54 12.82
N GLN A 231 -24.86 13.61 13.58
CA GLN A 231 -26.28 13.29 13.50
C GLN A 231 -27.15 14.46 13.99
N GLU A 232 -26.78 15.09 15.11
CA GLU A 232 -27.48 16.28 15.64
C GLU A 232 -27.51 17.42 14.62
N ILE A 233 -26.40 17.68 13.92
CA ILE A 233 -26.35 18.70 12.86
C ILE A 233 -27.30 18.34 11.71
N ARG A 234 -27.32 17.07 11.28
CA ARG A 234 -28.19 16.59 10.19
C ARG A 234 -29.68 16.66 10.55
N GLU A 235 -30.04 16.34 11.80
CA GLU A 235 -31.42 16.41 12.29
C GLU A 235 -31.92 17.85 12.41
N ASN A 236 -31.06 18.77 12.85
CA ASN A 236 -31.38 20.20 12.89
C ASN A 236 -31.50 20.83 11.49
N ASP A 237 -30.77 20.32 10.50
CA ASP A 237 -30.82 20.77 9.10
C ASP A 237 -32.12 20.35 8.38
N GLY A 238 -32.75 19.25 8.81
CA GLY A 238 -34.02 18.74 8.25
C GLY A 238 -35.26 19.62 8.49
N GLY A 239 -35.16 20.68 9.28
CA GLY A 239 -36.27 21.56 9.65
C GLY A 239 -36.33 22.93 8.95
N ILE A 240 -35.28 23.34 8.23
CA ILE A 240 -35.13 24.73 7.75
C ILE A 240 -35.04 24.76 6.21
N THR A 241 -36.02 25.39 5.57
CA THR A 241 -36.18 25.49 4.10
C THR A 241 -35.20 26.46 3.42
N THR A 242 -34.18 26.94 4.12
CA THR A 242 -33.22 27.93 3.60
C THR A 242 -31.80 27.53 3.99
N LYS A 243 -31.08 26.86 3.09
CA LYS A 243 -29.66 26.51 3.29
C LYS A 243 -28.82 27.79 3.34
N THR A 244 -28.27 28.14 4.50
CA THR A 244 -27.24 29.18 4.57
C THR A 244 -25.86 28.57 4.29
N ASN A 245 -24.92 29.35 3.75
CA ASN A 245 -23.53 28.88 3.52
C ASN A 245 -22.81 28.46 4.81
N ILE A 246 -23.33 28.86 5.98
CA ILE A 246 -22.75 28.55 7.29
C ILE A 246 -23.09 27.10 7.70
N ASP A 247 -24.31 26.64 7.40
CA ASP A 247 -24.78 25.29 7.75
C ASP A 247 -24.09 24.20 6.91
N VAL A 248 -23.78 24.51 5.65
CA VAL A 248 -23.01 23.60 4.78
C VAL A 248 -21.57 23.44 5.27
N ARG A 249 -20.95 24.53 5.75
CA ARG A 249 -19.58 24.51 6.26
C ARG A 249 -19.47 23.78 7.60
N SER A 250 -20.43 23.98 8.50
CA SER A 250 -20.44 23.27 9.80
C SER A 250 -20.68 21.76 9.61
N LEU A 251 -21.56 21.38 8.68
CA LEU A 251 -21.75 19.98 8.30
C LEU A 251 -20.46 19.36 7.72
N GLN A 252 -19.78 20.07 6.80
CA GLN A 252 -18.51 19.58 6.23
C GLN A 252 -17.44 19.40 7.31
N GLN A 253 -17.29 20.37 8.23
CA GLN A 253 -16.35 20.27 9.34
C GLN A 253 -16.65 19.08 10.27
N ALA A 254 -17.94 18.79 10.51
CA ALA A 254 -18.33 17.62 11.30
C ALA A 254 -18.00 16.30 10.58
N ILE A 255 -18.16 16.24 9.25
CA ILE A 255 -17.76 15.08 8.44
C ILE A 255 -16.24 14.90 8.48
N ASP A 256 -15.47 15.95 8.19
CA ASP A 256 -14.00 15.92 8.19
C ASP A 256 -13.45 15.48 9.55
N SER A 257 -14.09 15.93 10.63
CA SER A 257 -13.74 15.56 12.00
C SER A 257 -13.96 14.07 12.28
N VAL A 258 -15.05 13.48 11.79
CA VAL A 258 -15.29 12.03 11.90
C VAL A 258 -14.28 11.24 11.08
N GLU A 259 -13.99 11.67 9.85
CA GLU A 259 -13.00 11.03 8.98
C GLU A 259 -11.60 11.05 9.60
N GLN A 260 -11.15 12.18 10.14
CA GLN A 260 -9.84 12.28 10.80
C GLN A 260 -9.73 11.33 12.01
N THR A 261 -10.78 11.23 12.84
CA THR A 261 -10.76 10.27 13.96
C THR A 261 -10.77 8.83 13.48
N MET A 262 -11.42 8.55 12.36
CA MET A 262 -11.40 7.22 11.75
C MET A 262 -10.01 6.86 11.21
N GLU A 263 -9.31 7.82 10.59
CA GLU A 263 -7.92 7.67 10.11
C GLU A 263 -6.94 7.38 11.26
N GLU A 264 -7.16 7.93 12.45
CA GLU A 264 -6.40 7.62 13.67
C GLU A 264 -6.85 6.30 14.33
N PHE A 265 -8.14 5.98 14.27
CA PHE A 265 -8.67 4.76 14.89
C PHE A 265 -8.20 3.48 14.17
N LEU A 266 -8.26 3.46 12.84
CA LEU A 266 -8.00 2.26 12.05
C LEU A 266 -6.59 1.67 12.25
N PRO A 267 -5.48 2.44 12.20
CA PRO A 267 -4.14 1.91 12.46
C PRO A 267 -4.01 1.28 13.84
N SER A 268 -4.60 1.89 14.88
CA SER A 268 -4.56 1.34 16.24
C SER A 268 -5.31 0.02 16.36
N LEU A 269 -6.48 -0.10 15.71
CA LEU A 269 -7.28 -1.33 15.66
C LEU A 269 -6.55 -2.44 14.89
N LEU A 270 -6.02 -2.11 13.72
CA LEU A 270 -5.35 -3.08 12.85
C LEU A 270 -4.03 -3.56 13.46
N SER A 271 -3.32 -2.70 14.19
CA SER A 271 -2.10 -3.10 14.91
C SER A 271 -2.41 -4.13 15.99
N GLN A 272 -3.50 -3.96 16.77
CA GLN A 272 -3.97 -4.99 17.70
C GLN A 272 -4.36 -6.29 17.00
N ALA A 273 -5.09 -6.17 15.89
CA ALA A 273 -5.52 -7.32 15.12
C ALA A 273 -4.31 -8.10 14.58
N LYS A 274 -3.25 -7.42 14.13
CA LYS A 274 -1.98 -8.04 13.71
C LYS A 274 -1.34 -8.85 14.85
N LEU A 275 -1.25 -8.31 16.06
CA LEU A 275 -0.68 -9.03 17.21
C LEU A 275 -1.46 -10.31 17.57
N LEU A 276 -2.79 -10.25 17.45
CA LEU A 276 -3.65 -11.43 17.66
C LEU A 276 -3.57 -12.41 16.49
N TRP A 277 -3.37 -11.91 15.27
CA TRP A 277 -3.20 -12.69 14.05
C TRP A 277 -1.95 -13.56 14.14
N ASP A 278 -0.83 -12.98 14.58
CA ASP A 278 0.43 -13.71 14.77
C ASP A 278 0.31 -14.83 15.83
N LYS A 279 -0.59 -14.65 16.80
CA LYS A 279 -0.94 -15.66 17.82
C LYS A 279 -2.02 -16.66 17.37
N SER A 280 -2.49 -16.57 16.13
CA SER A 280 -3.57 -17.40 15.57
C SER A 280 -4.89 -17.34 16.36
N GLN A 281 -5.19 -16.20 17.00
CA GLN A 281 -6.37 -16.03 17.86
C GLN A 281 -7.57 -15.45 17.10
N TRP A 282 -8.01 -16.13 16.03
CA TRP A 282 -9.02 -15.64 15.08
C TRP A 282 -10.33 -15.18 15.73
N SER A 283 -10.81 -15.90 16.75
CA SER A 283 -12.08 -15.61 17.43
C SER A 283 -12.05 -14.30 18.23
N LEU A 284 -10.88 -13.92 18.75
CA LEU A 284 -10.72 -12.65 19.46
C LEU A 284 -10.65 -11.48 18.47
N ILE A 285 -10.00 -11.68 17.33
CA ILE A 285 -9.93 -10.70 16.25
C ILE A 285 -11.33 -10.40 15.70
N GLU A 286 -12.17 -11.42 15.48
CA GLU A 286 -13.56 -11.22 15.05
C GLU A 286 -14.34 -10.38 16.07
N LYS A 287 -14.23 -10.69 17.38
CA LYS A 287 -14.88 -9.90 18.44
C LYS A 287 -14.41 -8.44 18.43
N LEU A 288 -13.11 -8.23 18.23
CA LEU A 288 -12.49 -6.90 18.12
C LEU A 288 -13.09 -6.12 16.95
N PHE A 289 -13.17 -6.74 15.76
CA PHE A 289 -13.81 -6.12 14.60
C PHE A 289 -15.30 -5.85 14.83
N ARG A 290 -16.07 -6.81 15.33
CA ARG A 290 -17.52 -6.62 15.57
C ARG A 290 -17.83 -5.46 16.54
N ARG A 291 -16.95 -5.17 17.51
CA ARG A 291 -17.06 -3.98 18.39
C ARG A 291 -17.01 -2.65 17.62
N SER A 292 -16.30 -2.62 16.50
CA SER A 292 -16.07 -1.43 15.66
C SER A 292 -16.94 -1.38 14.40
N ALA A 293 -17.78 -2.39 14.16
CA ALA A 293 -18.56 -2.55 12.93
C ALA A 293 -19.56 -1.41 12.69
N GLU A 294 -20.09 -0.82 13.77
CA GLU A 294 -21.02 0.32 13.72
C GLU A 294 -20.46 1.52 12.93
N PHE A 295 -19.14 1.74 12.94
CA PHE A 295 -18.51 2.87 12.25
C PHE A 295 -17.68 2.45 11.04
N CYS A 296 -17.04 1.29 11.10
CA CYS A 296 -16.04 0.89 10.10
C CYS A 296 -16.59 0.01 8.97
N SER A 297 -17.88 -0.35 9.01
CA SER A 297 -18.51 -1.21 8.00
C SER A 297 -18.48 -0.62 6.58
N GLY A 298 -18.27 0.69 6.43
CA GLY A 298 -18.08 1.33 5.13
C GLY A 298 -16.65 1.25 4.59
N ASN A 299 -15.65 0.99 5.44
CA ASN A 299 -14.24 1.06 5.07
C ASN A 299 -13.72 -0.25 4.47
N ASP A 300 -13.09 -0.17 3.31
CA ASP A 300 -12.64 -1.33 2.56
C ASP A 300 -11.48 -2.09 3.23
N ILE A 301 -10.55 -1.38 3.88
CA ILE A 301 -9.42 -1.98 4.62
C ILE A 301 -9.96 -2.80 5.80
N TRP A 302 -10.98 -2.28 6.49
CA TRP A 302 -11.63 -2.98 7.59
C TRP A 302 -12.36 -4.24 7.09
N LYS A 303 -13.15 -4.13 6.01
CA LYS A 303 -13.86 -5.27 5.41
C LYS A 303 -12.90 -6.37 4.95
N LEU A 304 -11.81 -5.98 4.30
CA LEU A 304 -10.80 -6.91 3.80
C LEU A 304 -10.13 -7.69 4.95
N ASN A 305 -9.73 -7.01 6.02
CA ASN A 305 -9.14 -7.68 7.18
C ASN A 305 -10.14 -8.56 7.93
N LEU A 306 -11.40 -8.13 8.07
CA LEU A 306 -12.45 -8.98 8.62
C LEU A 306 -12.67 -10.23 7.74
N ALA A 307 -12.66 -10.07 6.42
CA ALA A 307 -12.81 -11.18 5.48
C ALA A 307 -11.69 -12.20 5.62
N HIS A 308 -10.43 -11.77 5.79
CA HIS A 308 -9.31 -12.67 6.07
C HIS A 308 -9.51 -13.44 7.37
N VAL A 309 -10.00 -12.80 8.43
CA VAL A 309 -10.26 -13.46 9.72
C VAL A 309 -11.38 -14.49 9.60
N LEU A 310 -12.48 -14.15 8.93
CA LEU A 310 -13.60 -15.06 8.68
C LEU A 310 -13.18 -16.24 7.79
N PHE A 311 -12.32 -15.99 6.81
CA PHE A 311 -11.72 -17.01 5.95
C PHE A 311 -10.89 -18.00 6.77
N MET A 312 -10.03 -17.52 7.67
CA MET A 312 -9.22 -18.38 8.55
C MET A 312 -10.06 -19.19 9.55
N GLN A 313 -11.25 -18.71 9.89
CA GLN A 313 -12.22 -19.45 10.69
C GLN A 313 -13.10 -20.43 9.87
N GLU A 314 -12.84 -20.58 8.57
CA GLU A 314 -13.64 -21.39 7.64
C GLU A 314 -15.11 -20.92 7.48
N LYS A 315 -15.41 -19.66 7.82
CA LYS A 315 -16.73 -19.05 7.61
C LYS A 315 -16.85 -18.47 6.19
N PHE A 316 -16.71 -19.35 5.19
CA PHE A 316 -16.57 -18.97 3.78
C PHE A 316 -17.72 -18.13 3.23
N LYS A 317 -18.96 -18.37 3.68
CA LYS A 317 -20.11 -17.58 3.23
C LYS A 317 -20.01 -16.12 3.68
N GLU A 318 -19.78 -15.88 4.97
CA GLU A 318 -19.61 -14.51 5.51
C GLU A 318 -18.36 -13.83 4.94
N ALA A 319 -17.28 -14.58 4.71
CA ALA A 319 -16.07 -14.07 4.07
C ALA A 319 -16.34 -13.65 2.61
N SER A 320 -17.13 -14.42 1.85
CA SER A 320 -17.52 -14.09 0.47
C SER A 320 -18.34 -12.80 0.40
N ASP A 321 -19.24 -12.58 1.36
CA ASP A 321 -20.05 -11.36 1.45
C ASP A 321 -19.19 -10.11 1.69
N CYS A 322 -18.03 -10.25 2.34
CA CYS A 322 -17.09 -9.16 2.58
C CYS A 322 -16.14 -8.93 1.38
N TYR A 323 -15.68 -9.99 0.73
CA TYR A 323 -14.77 -9.90 -0.42
C TYR A 323 -15.48 -9.49 -1.72
N ALA A 324 -16.69 -9.98 -1.97
CA ALA A 324 -17.39 -9.78 -3.24
C ALA A 324 -17.64 -8.30 -3.61
N PRO A 325 -18.06 -7.41 -2.68
CA PRO A 325 -18.24 -5.99 -3.00
C PRO A 325 -16.94 -5.31 -3.44
N LEU A 326 -15.80 -5.68 -2.83
CA LEU A 326 -14.48 -5.11 -3.13
C LEU A 326 -14.00 -5.49 -4.53
N VAL A 327 -14.22 -6.75 -4.92
CA VAL A 327 -13.84 -7.25 -6.24
C VAL A 327 -14.80 -6.73 -7.32
N ARG A 328 -16.11 -6.66 -7.04
CA ARG A 328 -17.11 -6.12 -7.97
C ARG A 328 -16.93 -4.63 -8.24
N ALA A 329 -16.49 -3.85 -7.25
CA ALA A 329 -16.20 -2.43 -7.44
C ALA A 329 -15.05 -2.19 -8.46
N ASN A 330 -14.11 -3.12 -8.54
CA ASN A 330 -12.93 -3.05 -9.41
C ASN A 330 -12.96 -4.11 -10.52
N PHE A 331 -14.16 -4.52 -10.96
CA PHE A 331 -14.32 -5.65 -11.89
C PHE A 331 -13.72 -5.39 -13.29
N ASP A 332 -13.56 -4.12 -13.65
CA ASP A 332 -12.93 -3.70 -14.91
C ASP A 332 -11.39 -3.64 -14.83
N LYS A 333 -10.84 -3.70 -13.62
CA LYS A 333 -9.41 -3.59 -13.32
C LYS A 333 -8.99 -4.63 -12.29
N MET A 334 -9.19 -5.91 -12.63
CA MET A 334 -8.95 -7.01 -11.70
C MET A 334 -7.48 -7.11 -11.28
N LEU A 335 -6.55 -6.67 -12.15
CA LEU A 335 -5.11 -6.63 -11.86
C LEU A 335 -4.71 -5.61 -10.79
N GLU A 336 -5.55 -4.61 -10.48
CA GLU A 336 -5.31 -3.67 -9.38
C GLU A 336 -5.68 -4.27 -8.01
N VAL A 337 -6.48 -5.34 -8.00
CA VAL A 337 -6.86 -6.06 -6.77
C VAL A 337 -5.76 -7.04 -6.36
N SER A 338 -5.47 -7.10 -5.06
CA SER A 338 -4.46 -8.03 -4.52
C SER A 338 -4.77 -9.50 -4.86
N ALA A 339 -3.76 -10.25 -5.32
CA ALA A 339 -3.88 -11.65 -5.74
C ALA A 339 -4.52 -12.54 -4.66
N ILE A 340 -4.17 -12.32 -3.40
CA ILE A 340 -4.69 -13.10 -2.27
C ILE A 340 -6.19 -12.89 -2.05
N VAL A 341 -6.71 -11.69 -2.34
CA VAL A 341 -8.12 -11.35 -2.20
C VAL A 341 -8.95 -12.09 -3.25
N LEU A 342 -8.49 -12.03 -4.51
CA LEU A 342 -9.12 -12.76 -5.62
C LEU A 342 -9.11 -14.26 -5.36
N ALA A 343 -7.96 -14.79 -4.93
CA ALA A 343 -7.82 -16.20 -4.64
C ALA A 343 -8.73 -16.65 -3.49
N ASN A 344 -8.74 -15.94 -2.36
CA ASN A 344 -9.59 -16.27 -1.22
C ASN A 344 -11.08 -16.16 -1.57
N LEU A 345 -11.48 -15.21 -2.43
CA LEU A 345 -12.86 -15.13 -2.92
C LEU A 345 -13.24 -16.35 -3.77
N CYS A 346 -12.38 -16.74 -4.72
CA CYS A 346 -12.59 -17.96 -5.51
C CYS A 346 -12.72 -19.20 -4.61
N VAL A 347 -11.85 -19.31 -3.60
CA VAL A 347 -11.94 -20.36 -2.58
C VAL A 347 -13.28 -20.33 -1.85
N CYS A 348 -13.74 -19.15 -1.41
CA CYS A 348 -15.01 -19.04 -0.71
C CYS A 348 -16.17 -19.53 -1.59
N TYR A 349 -16.21 -19.11 -2.85
CA TYR A 349 -17.23 -19.53 -3.81
C TYR A 349 -17.22 -21.03 -4.08
N ILE A 350 -16.04 -21.63 -4.23
CA ILE A 350 -15.89 -23.08 -4.39
C ILE A 350 -16.44 -23.82 -3.17
N MET A 351 -16.08 -23.36 -1.97
CA MET A 351 -16.53 -23.99 -0.72
C MET A 351 -18.03 -23.82 -0.45
N THR A 352 -18.65 -22.78 -1.02
CA THR A 352 -20.10 -22.57 -0.94
C THR A 352 -20.88 -23.17 -2.11
N ASN A 353 -20.25 -23.96 -2.98
CA ASN A 353 -20.82 -24.55 -4.21
C ASN A 353 -21.28 -23.52 -5.26
N SER A 354 -20.73 -22.31 -5.24
CA SER A 354 -20.90 -21.24 -6.23
C SER A 354 -19.76 -21.29 -7.26
N ASN A 355 -19.59 -22.44 -7.92
CA ASN A 355 -18.44 -22.67 -8.79
C ASN A 355 -18.46 -21.80 -10.06
N GLU A 356 -19.65 -21.39 -10.53
CA GLU A 356 -19.82 -20.57 -11.73
C GLU A 356 -19.20 -19.17 -11.52
N GLU A 357 -19.44 -18.58 -10.35
CA GLU A 357 -18.90 -17.27 -9.98
C GLU A 357 -17.37 -17.30 -9.81
N ALA A 358 -16.83 -18.40 -9.27
CA ALA A 358 -15.38 -18.60 -9.19
C ALA A 358 -14.75 -18.72 -10.60
N GLU A 359 -15.40 -19.43 -11.52
CA GLU A 359 -14.93 -19.61 -12.89
C GLU A 359 -14.97 -18.31 -13.70
N GLU A 360 -15.99 -17.48 -13.48
CA GLU A 360 -16.08 -16.15 -14.09
C GLU A 360 -14.90 -15.25 -13.71
N ILE A 361 -14.55 -15.21 -12.41
CA ILE A 361 -13.40 -14.44 -11.90
C ILE A 361 -12.11 -14.95 -12.55
N MET A 362 -11.87 -16.26 -12.56
CA MET A 362 -10.67 -16.85 -13.16
C MET A 362 -10.53 -16.50 -14.65
N LYS A 363 -11.60 -16.68 -15.43
CA LYS A 363 -11.63 -16.36 -16.87
C LYS A 363 -11.41 -14.88 -17.15
N ARG A 364 -11.78 -13.99 -16.23
CA ARG A 364 -11.58 -12.54 -16.40
C ARG A 364 -10.15 -12.14 -16.12
N VAL A 365 -9.56 -12.62 -15.03
CA VAL A 365 -8.15 -12.39 -14.69
C VAL A 365 -7.24 -12.91 -15.81
N GLU A 366 -7.50 -14.13 -16.31
CA GLU A 366 -6.74 -14.69 -17.44
C GLU A 366 -6.81 -13.81 -18.70
N ARG A 367 -7.99 -13.27 -19.01
CA ARG A 367 -8.17 -12.35 -20.16
C ARG A 367 -7.39 -11.04 -19.98
N GLU A 368 -7.35 -10.47 -18.78
CA GLU A 368 -6.61 -9.22 -18.53
C GLU A 368 -5.09 -9.43 -18.55
N GLU A 369 -4.60 -10.56 -18.06
CA GLU A 369 -3.17 -10.89 -18.09
C GLU A 369 -2.64 -11.16 -19.49
N ASN A 370 -3.43 -11.84 -20.32
CA ASN A 370 -3.05 -12.09 -21.71
C ASN A 370 -2.90 -10.80 -22.53
N VAL A 371 -3.54 -9.70 -22.09
CA VAL A 371 -3.41 -8.37 -22.70
C VAL A 371 -2.20 -7.61 -22.13
N ASN A 372 -1.94 -7.74 -20.82
CA ASN A 372 -0.86 -7.03 -20.11
C ASN A 372 0.28 -7.98 -19.71
N THR A 373 1.13 -8.32 -20.68
CA THR A 373 2.22 -9.30 -20.52
C THR A 373 3.40 -8.85 -19.65
N ASP A 374 3.51 -7.55 -19.33
CA ASP A 374 4.59 -6.98 -18.51
C ASP A 374 4.26 -6.90 -16.99
N LYS A 375 3.04 -7.24 -16.57
CA LYS A 375 2.64 -7.22 -15.14
C LYS A 375 2.68 -8.63 -14.53
N LYS A 376 2.94 -8.72 -13.22
CA LYS A 376 2.99 -9.98 -12.44
C LYS A 376 1.78 -10.88 -12.75
N SER A 377 1.97 -12.19 -12.90
CA SER A 377 0.88 -13.15 -13.16
C SER A 377 0.07 -13.48 -11.88
N PHE A 378 -0.99 -12.72 -11.65
CA PHE A 378 -2.02 -12.94 -10.62
C PHE A 378 -2.81 -14.25 -10.84
N HIS A 379 -3.13 -14.63 -12.08
CA HIS A 379 -3.85 -15.84 -12.45
C HIS A 379 -3.12 -17.09 -11.96
N LEU A 380 -1.80 -17.12 -12.14
CA LEU A 380 -0.94 -18.20 -11.65
C LEU A 380 -1.03 -18.32 -10.13
N SER A 381 -0.98 -17.19 -9.43
CA SER A 381 -1.07 -17.14 -7.96
C SER A 381 -2.44 -17.63 -7.46
N ILE A 382 -3.53 -17.22 -8.13
CA ILE A 382 -4.90 -17.66 -7.83
C ILE A 382 -5.03 -19.17 -8.03
N ILE A 383 -4.55 -19.73 -9.15
CA ILE A 383 -4.65 -21.17 -9.40
C ILE A 383 -3.84 -21.97 -8.37
N ILE A 384 -2.64 -21.51 -8.01
CA ILE A 384 -1.81 -22.17 -6.99
C ILE A 384 -2.51 -22.16 -5.63
N ILE A 385 -3.14 -21.06 -5.23
CA ILE A 385 -3.88 -20.96 -3.97
C ILE A 385 -5.11 -21.88 -3.98
N ILE A 386 -5.88 -21.91 -5.06
CA ILE A 386 -7.00 -22.85 -5.23
C ILE A 386 -6.50 -24.29 -5.13
N GLY A 387 -5.42 -24.63 -5.85
CA GLY A 387 -4.83 -25.97 -5.79
C GLY A 387 -4.40 -26.37 -4.38
N THR A 388 -3.74 -25.45 -3.65
CA THR A 388 -3.29 -25.65 -2.27
C THR A 388 -4.45 -25.92 -1.32
N LEU A 389 -5.58 -25.22 -1.50
CA LEU A 389 -6.78 -25.42 -0.70
C LEU A 389 -7.39 -26.81 -0.91
N TYR A 390 -7.49 -27.26 -2.17
CA TYR A 390 -8.01 -28.60 -2.46
C TYR A 390 -7.13 -29.68 -1.83
N CYS A 391 -5.80 -29.51 -1.87
CA CYS A 391 -4.87 -30.36 -1.14
C CYS A 391 -5.14 -30.33 0.38
N ALA A 392 -5.39 -29.17 0.97
CA ALA A 392 -5.69 -29.03 2.40
C ALA A 392 -7.02 -29.70 2.81
N LYS A 393 -8.00 -29.81 1.91
CA LYS A 393 -9.25 -30.58 2.12
C LYS A 393 -9.14 -32.05 1.70
N SER A 394 -7.91 -32.55 1.54
CA SER A 394 -7.61 -33.93 1.14
C SER A 394 -8.05 -34.33 -0.27
N ASN A 395 -8.44 -33.37 -1.11
CA ASN A 395 -8.71 -33.61 -2.53
C ASN A 395 -7.44 -33.32 -3.36
N TYR A 396 -6.43 -34.18 -3.16
CA TYR A 396 -5.11 -34.02 -3.75
C TYR A 396 -5.11 -34.15 -5.28
N GLU A 397 -5.94 -35.03 -5.85
CA GLU A 397 -5.96 -35.25 -7.30
C GLU A 397 -6.30 -33.98 -8.07
N PHE A 398 -7.36 -33.29 -7.65
CA PHE A 398 -7.77 -32.05 -8.30
C PHE A 398 -6.80 -30.92 -7.99
N GLY A 399 -6.38 -30.79 -6.72
CA GLY A 399 -5.50 -29.71 -6.28
C GLY A 399 -4.12 -29.74 -6.97
N ILE A 400 -3.50 -30.91 -7.03
CA ILE A 400 -2.17 -31.09 -7.62
C ILE A 400 -2.22 -30.97 -9.14
N SER A 401 -3.20 -31.58 -9.83
CA SER A 401 -3.31 -31.44 -11.29
C SER A 401 -3.52 -29.97 -11.72
N ARG A 402 -4.22 -29.18 -10.90
CA ARG A 402 -4.35 -27.72 -11.12
C ARG A 402 -3.03 -26.98 -10.96
N ILE A 403 -2.25 -27.28 -9.92
CA ILE A 403 -0.93 -26.65 -9.68
C ILE A 403 0.03 -26.99 -10.82
N VAL A 404 0.12 -28.26 -11.20
CA VAL A 404 1.02 -28.73 -12.25
C VAL A 404 0.72 -28.02 -13.57
N ARG A 405 -0.54 -28.03 -14.01
CA ARG A 405 -0.96 -27.35 -15.26
C ARG A 405 -0.78 -25.85 -15.22
N ALA A 406 -0.95 -25.22 -14.06
CA ALA A 406 -0.76 -23.77 -13.94
C ALA A 406 0.68 -23.38 -14.26
N LEU A 407 1.63 -24.21 -13.86
CA LEU A 407 3.07 -23.98 -14.01
C LEU A 407 3.64 -24.42 -15.36
N GLU A 408 2.82 -24.91 -16.29
CA GLU A 408 3.25 -25.18 -17.67
C GLU A 408 3.17 -23.90 -18.54
N PRO A 409 4.24 -23.53 -19.27
CA PRO A 409 5.61 -24.10 -19.26
C PRO A 409 6.45 -23.60 -18.07
N CYS A 410 7.22 -24.50 -17.45
CA CYS A 410 7.99 -24.21 -16.23
C CYS A 410 9.10 -23.16 -16.45
N GLU A 411 9.64 -23.05 -17.66
CA GLU A 411 10.67 -22.06 -18.04
C GLU A 411 10.30 -20.62 -17.69
N ARG A 412 9.01 -20.27 -17.79
CA ARG A 412 8.52 -18.90 -17.60
C ARG A 412 7.85 -18.67 -16.26
N LYS A 413 7.20 -19.71 -15.73
CA LYS A 413 6.28 -19.59 -14.60
C LYS A 413 6.87 -20.06 -13.27
N LEU A 414 8.00 -20.78 -13.31
CA LEU A 414 8.68 -21.25 -12.11
C LEU A 414 9.46 -20.11 -11.47
N GLY A 415 9.18 -19.86 -10.20
CA GLY A 415 9.86 -18.89 -9.34
C GLY A 415 9.80 -19.30 -7.87
N VAL A 416 10.50 -18.56 -7.01
CA VAL A 416 10.67 -18.90 -5.58
C VAL A 416 9.33 -19.13 -4.87
N ASP A 417 8.38 -18.20 -5.02
CA ASP A 417 7.07 -18.28 -4.37
C ASP A 417 6.22 -19.43 -4.93
N THR A 418 6.18 -19.58 -6.25
CA THR A 418 5.41 -20.64 -6.91
C THR A 418 5.91 -22.03 -6.51
N TRP A 419 7.24 -22.20 -6.39
CA TRP A 419 7.84 -23.44 -5.91
C TRP A 419 7.54 -23.68 -4.43
N PHE A 420 7.61 -22.63 -3.60
CA PHE A 420 7.32 -22.72 -2.17
C PHE A 420 5.93 -23.30 -1.89
N TYR A 421 4.90 -22.84 -2.58
CA TYR A 421 3.54 -23.37 -2.42
C TYR A 421 3.40 -24.78 -3.03
N SER A 422 3.96 -25.00 -4.22
CA SER A 422 3.86 -26.27 -4.94
C SER A 422 4.52 -27.42 -4.16
N LYS A 423 5.73 -27.21 -3.62
CA LYS A 423 6.45 -28.24 -2.86
C LYS A 423 5.70 -28.65 -1.59
N ARG A 424 5.01 -27.71 -0.92
CA ARG A 424 4.24 -28.00 0.29
C ARG A 424 3.03 -28.87 0.00
N CYS A 425 2.34 -28.62 -1.12
CA CYS A 425 1.20 -29.43 -1.55
C CYS A 425 1.65 -30.86 -1.90
N LEU A 426 2.73 -31.00 -2.68
CA LEU A 426 3.30 -32.30 -3.03
C LEU A 426 3.80 -33.07 -1.79
N THR A 427 4.50 -32.40 -0.88
CA THR A 427 4.98 -33.04 0.36
C THR A 427 3.81 -33.49 1.24
N SER A 428 2.76 -32.68 1.38
CA SER A 428 1.56 -33.04 2.14
C SER A 428 0.80 -34.21 1.52
N MET A 429 0.73 -34.26 0.19
CA MET A 429 0.18 -35.40 -0.56
C MET A 429 0.97 -36.67 -0.24
N MET A 430 2.29 -36.62 -0.41
CA MET A 430 3.19 -37.75 -0.19
C MET A 430 3.15 -38.26 1.26
N GLU A 431 3.05 -37.36 2.23
CA GLU A 431 2.87 -37.72 3.65
C GLU A 431 1.57 -38.50 3.87
N ASN A 432 0.47 -38.09 3.24
CA ASN A 432 -0.82 -38.77 3.40
C ASN A 432 -0.90 -40.10 2.64
N ILE A 433 -0.19 -40.22 1.50
CA ILE A 433 0.02 -41.52 0.82
C ILE A 433 0.83 -42.44 1.75
N ALA A 434 1.94 -41.96 2.31
CA ALA A 434 2.81 -42.74 3.20
C ALA A 434 2.08 -43.21 4.48
N LYS A 435 1.15 -42.40 4.99
CA LYS A 435 0.28 -42.75 6.13
C LYS A 435 -0.88 -43.68 5.75
N CYS A 436 -1.01 -44.07 4.48
CA CYS A 436 -2.14 -44.82 3.92
C CYS A 436 -3.51 -44.18 4.21
N VAL A 437 -3.56 -42.85 4.32
CA VAL A 437 -4.79 -42.09 4.57
C VAL A 437 -5.56 -41.87 3.28
N ILE A 438 -4.85 -41.81 2.15
CA ILE A 438 -5.40 -41.55 0.82
C ILE A 438 -4.85 -42.54 -0.20
N VAL A 439 -5.63 -42.76 -1.26
CA VAL A 439 -5.19 -43.47 -2.48
C VAL A 439 -5.36 -42.51 -3.64
N ILE A 440 -4.32 -42.35 -4.45
CA ILE A 440 -4.28 -41.44 -5.60
C ILE A 440 -4.13 -42.28 -6.86
N ARG A 441 -4.80 -41.87 -7.94
CA ARG A 441 -4.67 -42.53 -9.24
C ARG A 441 -3.25 -42.39 -9.83
N ASP A 442 -2.78 -43.45 -10.49
CA ASP A 442 -1.44 -43.54 -11.07
C ASP A 442 -1.16 -42.44 -12.12
N ASP A 443 -2.19 -41.99 -12.87
CA ASP A 443 -2.06 -40.92 -13.85
C ASP A 443 -1.59 -39.61 -13.22
N VAL A 444 -2.13 -39.26 -12.04
CA VAL A 444 -1.76 -38.06 -11.29
C VAL A 444 -0.32 -38.18 -10.76
N LEU A 445 0.08 -39.37 -10.28
CA LEU A 445 1.45 -39.59 -9.79
C LEU A 445 2.48 -39.47 -10.92
N ILE A 446 2.15 -39.97 -12.11
CA ILE A 446 2.99 -39.81 -13.31
C ILE A 446 3.06 -38.34 -13.74
N GLU A 447 1.95 -37.60 -13.74
CA GLU A 447 1.91 -36.16 -14.01
C GLU A 447 2.81 -35.39 -13.03
N CYS A 448 2.82 -35.78 -11.75
CA CYS A 448 3.72 -35.21 -10.74
C CYS A 448 5.21 -35.49 -11.01
N LEU A 449 5.55 -36.71 -11.45
CA LEU A 449 6.93 -37.07 -11.79
C LEU A 449 7.45 -36.25 -12.98
N GLN A 450 6.62 -36.09 -14.01
CA GLN A 450 6.94 -35.27 -15.19
C GLN A 450 7.13 -33.80 -14.80
N PHE A 451 6.25 -33.27 -13.94
CA PHE A 451 6.36 -31.92 -13.41
C PHE A 451 7.66 -31.71 -12.60
N LEU A 452 8.01 -32.65 -11.72
CA LEU A 452 9.24 -32.58 -10.93
C LEU A 452 10.49 -32.67 -11.81
N GLU A 453 10.45 -33.44 -12.90
CA GLU A 453 11.53 -33.49 -13.89
C GLU A 453 11.70 -32.18 -14.65
N ALA A 454 10.60 -31.54 -15.06
CA ALA A 454 10.64 -30.21 -15.67
C ALA A 454 11.16 -29.14 -14.68
N CYS A 455 10.76 -29.20 -13.41
CA CYS A 455 11.28 -28.31 -12.36
C CYS A 455 12.76 -28.55 -12.08
N GLU A 456 13.23 -29.80 -12.18
CA GLU A 456 14.66 -30.12 -12.07
C GLU A 456 15.46 -29.47 -13.20
N ALA A 457 14.98 -29.58 -14.44
CA ALA A 457 15.66 -29.05 -15.62
C ALA A 457 15.74 -27.52 -15.65
N HIS A 458 14.71 -26.82 -15.17
CA HIS A 458 14.62 -25.35 -15.26
C HIS A 458 14.91 -24.64 -13.92
N GLY A 459 14.99 -25.36 -12.80
CA GLY A 459 15.18 -24.81 -11.46
C GLY A 459 16.64 -24.70 -10.99
N HIS A 460 17.61 -24.66 -11.90
CA HIS A 460 19.04 -24.62 -11.54
C HIS A 460 19.49 -23.26 -10.99
N GLU A 461 18.89 -22.16 -11.45
CA GLU A 461 19.26 -20.79 -11.06
C GLU A 461 18.29 -20.17 -10.04
N ILE A 462 17.27 -20.94 -9.61
CA ILE A 462 16.21 -20.45 -8.73
C ILE A 462 16.47 -20.93 -7.30
N PRO A 463 16.67 -20.03 -6.32
CA PRO A 463 16.80 -20.41 -4.91
C PRO A 463 15.45 -20.86 -4.33
N THR A 464 15.47 -21.74 -3.33
CA THR A 464 14.23 -22.25 -2.70
C THR A 464 13.66 -21.36 -1.61
N GLU A 465 14.41 -20.34 -1.17
CA GLU A 465 14.00 -19.40 -0.12
C GLU A 465 14.24 -17.97 -0.59
N ALA A 466 13.26 -17.09 -0.39
CA ALA A 466 13.34 -15.67 -0.76
C ALA A 466 14.25 -14.88 0.19
N ASN A 467 14.39 -15.32 1.45
CA ASN A 467 15.23 -14.68 2.46
C ASN A 467 16.66 -15.25 2.44
N LEU A 468 17.50 -14.74 1.54
CA LEU A 468 18.94 -15.01 1.53
C LEU A 468 19.65 -14.59 2.85
N PHE A 469 19.01 -13.74 3.66
CA PHE A 469 19.52 -13.29 4.97
C PHE A 469 19.23 -14.25 6.14
N ALA A 470 18.36 -15.26 5.96
CA ALA A 470 18.08 -16.26 6.98
C ALA A 470 19.06 -17.45 6.94
N VAL A 471 19.88 -17.53 5.88
CA VAL A 471 20.88 -18.59 5.68
C VAL A 471 22.00 -18.38 6.69
N ARG A 472 22.21 -19.34 7.60
CA ARG A 472 23.31 -19.29 8.56
C ARG A 472 24.64 -19.33 7.78
N PRO A 473 25.71 -18.66 8.25
CA PRO A 473 27.02 -18.73 7.59
C PRO A 473 27.47 -20.20 7.49
N GLY A 474 27.53 -20.74 6.27
CA GLY A 474 27.92 -22.13 5.99
C GLY A 474 26.80 -23.07 5.52
N GLU A 475 25.54 -22.63 5.46
CA GLU A 475 24.47 -23.42 4.84
C GLU A 475 24.48 -23.27 3.31
N ILE A 476 24.42 -24.40 2.61
CA ILE A 476 24.35 -24.46 1.14
C ILE A 476 22.98 -23.95 0.72
N VAL A 477 22.93 -22.86 -0.06
CA VAL A 477 21.70 -22.36 -0.69
C VAL A 477 21.12 -23.49 -1.54
N ARG A 478 19.94 -23.97 -1.17
CA ARG A 478 19.25 -25.01 -1.93
C ARG A 478 18.60 -24.37 -3.15
N MET A 479 18.81 -24.99 -4.30
CA MET A 479 18.14 -24.63 -5.54
C MET A 479 16.89 -25.48 -5.72
N VAL A 480 15.93 -24.96 -6.48
CA VAL A 480 14.69 -25.68 -6.82
C VAL A 480 15.00 -27.05 -7.43
N SER A 481 16.01 -27.13 -8.29
CA SER A 481 16.47 -28.38 -8.89
C SER A 481 16.87 -29.46 -7.88
N HIS A 482 17.47 -29.09 -6.74
CA HIS A 482 17.86 -30.03 -5.70
C HIS A 482 16.64 -30.57 -4.94
N GLU A 483 15.71 -29.69 -4.55
CA GLU A 483 14.47 -30.12 -3.89
C GLU A 483 13.57 -30.93 -4.82
N ALA A 484 13.48 -30.56 -6.10
CA ALA A 484 12.70 -31.30 -7.10
C ALA A 484 13.20 -32.73 -7.27
N ARG A 485 14.53 -32.92 -7.37
CA ARG A 485 15.16 -34.25 -7.45
C ARG A 485 14.87 -35.10 -6.19
N LEU A 486 14.93 -34.48 -5.01
CA LEU A 486 14.63 -35.15 -3.75
C LEU A 486 13.16 -35.61 -3.69
N LEU A 487 12.22 -34.72 -4.01
CA LEU A 487 10.79 -35.05 -4.06
C LEU A 487 10.51 -36.14 -5.09
N ARG A 488 11.19 -36.11 -6.25
CA ARG A 488 11.05 -37.14 -7.29
C ARG A 488 11.50 -38.51 -6.78
N ALA A 489 12.65 -38.58 -6.10
CA ALA A 489 13.15 -39.82 -5.51
C ALA A 489 12.21 -40.37 -4.43
N LEU A 490 11.67 -39.50 -3.57
CA LEU A 490 10.71 -39.88 -2.53
C LEU A 490 9.39 -40.38 -3.14
N LEU A 491 8.92 -39.76 -4.23
CA LEU A 491 7.67 -40.17 -4.89
C LEU A 491 7.81 -41.54 -5.55
N LEU A 492 8.95 -41.81 -6.19
CA LEU A 492 9.26 -43.14 -6.74
C LEU A 492 9.28 -44.22 -5.64
N GLN A 493 9.89 -43.91 -4.49
CA GLN A 493 9.88 -44.85 -3.35
C GLN A 493 8.46 -45.15 -2.88
N LEU A 494 7.56 -44.17 -2.85
CA LEU A 494 6.16 -44.36 -2.45
C LEU A 494 5.34 -45.15 -3.48
N MET A 495 5.75 -45.17 -4.76
CA MET A 495 5.08 -45.93 -5.81
C MET A 495 5.57 -47.39 -5.89
N ASP A 496 6.78 -47.67 -5.41
CA ASP A 496 7.36 -49.02 -5.40
C ASP A 496 6.84 -49.89 -4.23
N TYR A 497 6.19 -49.29 -3.23
CA TYR A 497 5.50 -49.96 -2.11
C TYR A 497 4.01 -50.15 -2.40
#